data_AF-A0A2L0PIR9-F1
#
_entry.id   AF-A0A2L0PIR9-F1
#
_cell.length_a   1.000
_cell.length_b   1.000
_cell.length_c   1.000
_cell.angle_alpha   90.00
_cell.angle_beta   90.00
_cell.angle_gamma   90.00
#
_symmetry.space_group_name_H-M   'P 1'
#
loop_
_entity.id
_entity.type
_entity.pdbx_description
1 polymer ?
#
loop_
_entity_poly.entity_id
_entity_poly.type
_entity_poly.pdbx_seq_one_letter_code
_entity_poly.pdbx_strand_id
1 'polypeptide(L)'
;MANPALPKKAKTIRIWLWIIILSFIVLFFTMKYTVLGKNNIINGFVTNCTQSAPAAPNWSAELKKFSYSGDTSWLPQAYCECVLFPVFEPMSETEIRKFGDLSAEQRMVKMGGALRFQQRHEQCLQEFAPKSK
;
A
#
# COMPACT_ATOMS: atom_id res chain seq x y z
N MET A 1 43.21 -2.26 39.67
CA MET A 1 42.91 -2.42 38.23
C MET A 1 42.99 -1.03 37.60
N ALA A 2 44.09 -0.72 36.93
CA ALA A 2 44.33 0.59 36.35
C ALA A 2 43.44 0.80 35.11
N ASN A 3 42.62 1.84 35.11
CA ASN A 3 41.85 2.27 33.94
C ASN A 3 42.82 3.01 33.00
N PRO A 4 43.10 2.52 31.77
CA PRO A 4 43.99 3.22 30.88
C PRO A 4 43.35 4.53 30.43
N ALA A 5 44.02 5.65 30.71
CA ALA A 5 43.60 6.98 30.29
C ALA A 5 43.72 7.08 28.76
N LEU A 6 42.58 6.96 28.06
CA LEU A 6 42.52 7.14 26.61
C LEU A 6 42.99 8.55 26.23
N PRO A 7 43.90 8.69 25.24
CA PRO A 7 44.39 9.99 24.79
C PRO A 7 43.21 10.84 24.31
N LYS A 8 43.23 12.17 24.56
CA LYS A 8 42.11 13.10 24.30
C LYS A 8 41.48 12.95 22.91
N LYS A 9 42.27 12.56 21.91
CA LYS A 9 41.86 12.34 20.50
C LYS A 9 40.95 11.10 20.32
N ALA A 10 41.15 10.05 21.11
CA ALA A 10 40.32 8.84 21.10
C ALA A 10 38.94 9.07 21.72
N LYS A 11 38.82 10.00 22.68
CA LYS A 11 37.52 10.41 23.25
C LYS A 11 36.66 11.12 22.19
N THR A 12 37.24 12.02 21.40
CA THR A 12 36.54 12.71 20.31
C THR A 12 36.07 11.75 19.22
N ILE A 13 36.92 10.81 18.81
CA ILE A 13 36.56 9.77 17.81
C ILE A 13 35.43 8.89 18.34
N ARG A 14 35.48 8.51 19.62
CA ARG A 14 34.42 7.72 20.26
C ARG A 14 33.07 8.45 20.29
N ILE A 15 33.06 9.75 20.58
CA ILE A 15 31.83 10.56 20.57
C ILE A 15 31.26 10.66 19.16
N TRP A 16 32.10 10.92 18.15
CA TRP A 16 31.67 10.97 16.76
C TRP A 16 31.12 9.63 16.26
N LEU A 17 31.73 8.50 16.66
CA LEU A 17 31.20 7.16 16.38
C LEU A 17 29.81 6.95 16.98
N TRP A 18 29.58 7.40 18.22
CA TRP A 18 28.27 7.33 18.87
C TRP A 18 27.22 8.19 18.16
N ILE A 19 27.58 9.38 17.69
CA ILE A 19 26.69 10.24 16.90
C ILE A 19 26.29 9.54 15.59
N ILE A 20 27.26 8.95 14.89
CA ILE A 20 26.99 8.23 13.63
C ILE A 20 26.05 7.04 13.88
N ILE A 21 26.30 6.23 14.92
CA ILE A 21 25.45 5.10 15.29
C ILE A 21 24.02 5.58 15.63
N LEU A 22 23.87 6.63 16.42
CA LEU A 22 22.57 7.21 16.76
C LEU A 22 21.82 7.70 15.52
N SER A 23 22.50 8.36 14.58
CA SER A 23 21.92 8.80 13.31
C SER A 23 21.40 7.62 12.48
N PHE A 24 22.15 6.52 12.39
CA PHE A 24 21.69 5.31 11.68
C PHE A 24 20.51 4.63 12.37
N ILE A 25 20.48 4.61 13.71
CA ILE A 25 19.35 4.05 14.47
C ILE A 25 18.08 4.86 14.18
N VAL A 26 18.14 6.19 14.26
CA VAL A 26 16.99 7.06 13.96
C VAL A 26 16.50 6.84 12.52
N LEU A 27 17.42 6.78 11.54
CA LEU A 27 17.08 6.55 10.13
C LEU A 27 16.45 5.16 9.90
N PHE A 28 16.96 4.13 10.58
CA PHE A 28 16.44 2.76 10.46
C PHE A 28 15.05 2.64 11.07
N PHE A 29 14.82 3.24 12.24
CA PHE A 29 13.50 3.25 12.86
C PHE A 29 12.49 4.01 12.01
N THR A 30 12.82 5.18 11.45
CA THR A 30 11.89 5.94 10.60
C THR A 30 11.52 5.20 9.30
N MET A 31 12.46 4.48 8.67
CA MET A 31 12.15 3.63 7.51
C MET A 31 11.24 2.45 7.87
N LYS A 32 11.51 1.77 8.98
CA LYS A 32 10.73 0.59 9.40
C LYS A 32 9.28 0.93 9.71
N TYR A 33 9.01 2.07 10.35
CA TYR A 33 7.65 2.49 10.64
C TYR A 33 6.90 2.96 9.39
N THR A 34 7.55 3.66 8.47
CA THR A 34 6.86 4.26 7.32
C THR A 34 6.55 3.26 6.19
N VAL A 35 7.43 2.31 5.88
CA VAL A 35 7.24 1.41 4.74
C VAL A 35 6.40 0.18 5.08
N LEU A 36 6.68 -0.49 6.22
CA LEU A 36 5.88 -1.64 6.65
C LEU A 36 4.48 -1.22 7.13
N GLY A 37 4.37 -0.06 7.79
CA GLY A 37 3.08 0.47 8.24
C GLY A 37 2.12 0.71 7.07
N LYS A 38 2.62 1.36 6.01
CA LYS A 38 1.83 1.67 4.81
C LYS A 38 1.25 0.42 4.15
N ASN A 39 2.07 -0.60 3.91
CA ASN A 39 1.63 -1.82 3.24
C ASN A 39 0.58 -2.59 4.06
N ASN A 40 0.72 -2.64 5.38
CA ASN A 40 -0.25 -3.29 6.25
C ASN A 40 -1.64 -2.64 6.17
N ILE A 41 -1.70 -1.31 6.08
CA ILE A 41 -2.98 -0.59 5.99
C ILE A 41 -3.62 -0.81 4.61
N ILE A 42 -2.82 -0.72 3.54
CA ILE A 42 -3.30 -0.99 2.17
C ILE A 42 -3.88 -2.40 2.08
N ASN A 43 -3.19 -3.41 2.65
CA ASN A 43 -3.68 -4.78 2.69
C ASN A 43 -5.02 -4.91 3.42
N GLY A 44 -5.27 -4.10 4.45
CA GLY A 44 -6.57 -4.02 5.11
C GLY A 44 -7.67 -3.55 4.16
N PHE A 45 -7.43 -2.51 3.36
CA PHE A 45 -8.38 -2.04 2.35
C PHE A 45 -8.59 -3.06 1.22
N VAL A 46 -7.52 -3.70 0.76
CA VAL A 46 -7.60 -4.77 -0.25
C VAL A 46 -8.45 -5.91 0.29
N THR A 47 -8.19 -6.39 1.50
CA THR A 47 -8.96 -7.48 2.13
C THR A 47 -10.45 -7.15 2.20
N ASN A 48 -10.80 -5.94 2.64
CA ASN A 48 -12.19 -5.49 2.72
C ASN A 48 -12.85 -5.40 1.33
N CYS A 49 -12.11 -4.91 0.33
CA CYS A 49 -12.55 -4.87 -1.05
C CYS A 49 -12.78 -6.28 -1.59
N THR A 50 -11.85 -7.21 -1.38
CA THR A 50 -11.93 -8.60 -1.84
C THR A 50 -13.16 -9.32 -1.27
N GLN A 51 -13.50 -9.04 0.00
CA GLN A 51 -14.71 -9.57 0.63
C GLN A 51 -16.00 -8.95 0.08
N SER A 52 -15.96 -7.68 -0.34
CA SER A 52 -17.15 -6.92 -0.75
C SER A 52 -17.40 -6.91 -2.26
N ALA A 53 -16.36 -7.00 -3.09
CA ALA A 53 -16.45 -6.90 -4.54
C ALA A 53 -17.37 -7.96 -5.16
N PRO A 54 -17.32 -9.25 -4.76
CA PRO A 54 -18.23 -10.27 -5.29
C PRO A 54 -19.71 -10.04 -4.95
N ALA A 55 -19.99 -9.28 -3.88
CA ALA A 55 -21.35 -8.94 -3.48
C ALA A 55 -21.93 -7.75 -4.26
N ALA A 56 -21.13 -7.06 -5.09
CA ALA A 56 -21.62 -5.98 -5.92
C ALA A 56 -22.59 -6.52 -7.00
N PRO A 57 -23.74 -5.85 -7.24
CA PRO A 57 -24.79 -6.37 -8.11
C PRO A 57 -24.34 -6.55 -9.58
N ASN A 58 -23.36 -5.77 -10.03
CA ASN A 58 -22.81 -5.79 -11.39
C ASN A 58 -21.60 -6.73 -11.55
N TRP A 59 -21.02 -7.27 -10.47
CA TRP A 59 -19.78 -8.05 -10.53
C TRP A 59 -19.88 -9.22 -11.52
N SER A 60 -20.91 -10.07 -11.38
CA SER A 60 -21.10 -11.22 -12.26
C SER A 60 -21.36 -10.85 -13.73
N ALA A 61 -21.98 -9.70 -13.99
CA ALA A 61 -22.24 -9.22 -15.34
C ALA A 61 -20.94 -8.72 -16.01
N GLU A 62 -20.10 -8.03 -15.24
CA GLU A 62 -18.80 -7.57 -15.72
C GLU A 62 -17.85 -8.74 -15.98
N LEU A 63 -17.82 -9.76 -15.12
CA LEU A 63 -17.02 -10.96 -15.38
C LEU A 63 -17.39 -11.61 -16.72
N LYS A 64 -18.68 -11.69 -17.05
CA LYS A 64 -19.14 -12.19 -18.35
C LYS A 64 -18.71 -11.29 -19.50
N LYS A 65 -18.80 -9.96 -19.35
CA LYS A 65 -18.35 -8.97 -20.35
C LYS A 65 -16.88 -9.17 -20.72
N PHE A 66 -16.04 -9.50 -19.74
CA PHE A 66 -14.61 -9.75 -19.94
C PHE A 66 -14.26 -11.22 -20.21
N SER A 67 -15.26 -12.06 -20.54
CA SER A 67 -15.08 -13.48 -20.89
C SER A 67 -14.40 -14.33 -19.81
N TYR A 68 -14.52 -13.94 -18.54
CA TYR A 68 -14.05 -14.78 -17.44
C TYR A 68 -14.87 -16.07 -17.39
N SER A 69 -14.18 -17.20 -17.50
CA SER A 69 -14.77 -18.54 -17.45
C SER A 69 -13.94 -19.43 -16.52
N GLY A 70 -14.61 -20.28 -15.74
CA GLY A 70 -13.98 -21.16 -14.76
C GLY A 70 -13.86 -20.57 -13.36
N ASP A 71 -12.89 -21.06 -12.58
CA ASP A 71 -12.65 -20.61 -11.21
C ASP A 71 -12.04 -19.20 -11.19
N THR A 72 -12.81 -18.25 -10.64
CA THR A 72 -12.43 -16.84 -10.49
C THR A 72 -12.21 -16.45 -9.04
N SER A 73 -12.02 -17.42 -8.13
CA SER A 73 -11.82 -17.18 -6.69
C SER A 73 -10.64 -16.25 -6.36
N TRP A 74 -9.60 -16.23 -7.20
CA TRP A 74 -8.43 -15.36 -7.07
C TRP A 74 -8.66 -13.92 -7.57
N LEU A 75 -9.64 -13.73 -8.46
CA LEU A 75 -9.83 -12.49 -9.20
C LEU A 75 -10.19 -11.30 -8.30
N PRO A 76 -11.05 -11.42 -7.26
CA PRO A 76 -11.35 -10.30 -6.37
C PRO A 76 -10.11 -9.75 -5.66
N GLN A 77 -9.13 -10.59 -5.31
CA GLN A 77 -7.87 -10.14 -4.71
C GLN A 77 -7.06 -9.33 -5.73
N ALA A 78 -6.78 -9.93 -6.89
CA ALA A 78 -5.99 -9.29 -7.96
C ALA A 78 -6.63 -7.97 -8.45
N TYR A 79 -7.94 -7.96 -8.62
CA TYR A 79 -8.71 -6.77 -8.98
C TYR A 79 -8.57 -5.66 -7.91
N CYS A 80 -8.79 -5.98 -6.63
CA CYS A 80 -8.73 -4.98 -5.57
C CYS A 80 -7.31 -4.41 -5.38
N GLU A 81 -6.27 -5.22 -5.53
CA GLU A 81 -4.89 -4.75 -5.55
C GLU A 81 -4.66 -3.78 -6.72
N CYS A 82 -5.05 -4.15 -7.94
CA CYS A 82 -4.90 -3.32 -9.13
C CYS A 82 -5.65 -1.97 -9.01
N VAL A 83 -6.86 -1.98 -8.45
CA VAL A 83 -7.67 -0.75 -8.33
C VAL A 83 -7.17 0.17 -7.23
N LEU A 84 -6.76 -0.38 -6.08
CA LEU A 84 -6.47 0.39 -4.88
C LEU A 84 -5.00 0.79 -4.75
N PHE A 85 -4.06 -0.06 -5.17
CA PHE A 85 -2.63 0.20 -4.98
C PHE A 85 -2.18 1.50 -5.67
N PRO A 86 -2.54 1.80 -6.93
CA PRO A 86 -2.15 3.05 -7.59
C PRO A 86 -2.76 4.30 -6.93
N VAL A 87 -3.85 4.16 -6.18
CA VAL A 87 -4.47 5.26 -5.44
C VAL A 87 -3.70 5.53 -4.15
N PHE A 88 -3.33 4.47 -3.41
CA PHE A 88 -2.69 4.61 -2.11
C PHE A 88 -1.17 4.75 -2.18
N GLU A 89 -0.53 4.29 -3.25
CA GLU A 89 0.93 4.39 -3.44
C GLU A 89 1.48 5.81 -3.25
N PRO A 90 0.89 6.88 -3.84
CA PRO A 90 1.36 8.25 -3.65
C PRO A 90 0.95 8.88 -2.32
N MET A 91 0.05 8.25 -1.55
CA MET A 91 -0.44 8.78 -0.28
C MET A 91 0.50 8.44 0.88
N SER A 92 0.55 9.33 1.87
CA SER A 92 1.19 9.03 3.16
C SER A 92 0.35 8.04 3.98
N GLU A 93 0.98 7.37 4.95
CA GLU A 93 0.30 6.44 5.85
C GLU A 93 -0.91 7.10 6.55
N THR A 94 -0.73 8.32 7.03
CA THR A 94 -1.78 9.10 7.71
C THR A 94 -2.97 9.39 6.78
N GLU A 95 -2.72 9.68 5.50
CA GLU A 95 -3.78 9.91 4.52
C GLU A 95 -4.56 8.64 4.22
N ILE A 96 -3.88 7.50 4.10
CA ILE A 96 -4.52 6.20 3.87
C ILE A 96 -5.37 5.80 5.09
N ARG A 97 -4.89 6.05 6.32
CA ARG A 97 -5.69 5.80 7.54
C ARG A 97 -6.96 6.63 7.54
N LYS A 98 -6.86 7.93 7.23
CA LYS A 98 -8.01 8.83 7.17
C LYS A 98 -8.94 8.56 5.99
N PHE A 99 -8.49 7.83 4.96
CA PHE A 99 -9.32 7.47 3.81
C PHE A 99 -10.57 6.69 4.22
N GLY A 100 -10.45 5.83 5.23
CA GLY A 100 -11.58 5.09 5.82
C GLY A 100 -12.59 5.98 6.55
N ASP A 101 -12.21 7.18 6.97
CA ASP A 101 -13.10 8.10 7.68
C ASP A 101 -13.85 9.05 6.72
N LEU A 102 -13.44 9.09 5.45
CA LEU A 102 -14.05 9.94 4.42
C LEU A 102 -15.45 9.44 4.03
N SER A 103 -16.31 10.39 3.63
CA SER A 103 -17.58 10.05 2.97
C SER A 103 -17.35 9.37 1.62
N ALA A 104 -18.37 8.68 1.09
CA ALA A 104 -18.26 8.00 -0.21
C ALA A 104 -17.84 8.96 -1.35
N GLU A 105 -18.41 10.16 -1.37
CA GLU A 105 -18.07 11.20 -2.36
C GLU A 105 -16.61 11.66 -2.22
N GLN A 106 -16.15 11.92 -1.00
CA GLN A 106 -14.76 12.31 -0.73
C GLN A 106 -13.77 11.21 -1.12
N ARG A 107 -14.11 9.94 -0.86
CA ARG A 107 -13.31 8.79 -1.32
C ARG A 107 -13.24 8.73 -2.84
N MET A 108 -14.36 8.94 -3.53
CA MET A 108 -14.40 8.97 -5.00
C MET A 108 -13.52 10.09 -5.56
N VAL A 109 -13.56 11.28 -4.96
CA VAL A 109 -12.65 12.38 -5.34
C VAL A 109 -11.19 12.00 -5.12
N LYS A 110 -10.85 11.39 -3.98
CA LYS A 110 -9.48 10.91 -3.69
C LYS A 110 -9.03 9.78 -4.62
N MET A 111 -9.94 8.98 -5.13
CA MET A 111 -9.67 7.99 -6.18
C MET A 111 -9.50 8.63 -7.58
N GLY A 112 -9.59 9.96 -7.71
CA GLY A 112 -9.44 10.67 -8.98
C GLY A 112 -10.75 10.88 -9.74
N GLY A 113 -11.89 10.71 -9.07
CA GLY A 113 -13.23 10.90 -9.62
C GLY A 113 -13.81 9.65 -10.28
N ALA A 114 -15.11 9.70 -10.58
CA ALA A 114 -15.85 8.57 -11.16
C ALA A 114 -15.26 8.10 -12.50
N LEU A 115 -14.85 9.03 -13.37
CA LEU A 115 -14.26 8.69 -14.67
C LEU A 115 -12.96 7.90 -14.54
N ARG A 116 -12.01 8.38 -13.71
CA ARG A 116 -10.74 7.66 -13.51
C ARG A 116 -10.93 6.34 -12.79
N PHE A 117 -11.88 6.30 -11.85
CA PHE A 117 -12.23 5.04 -11.20
C PHE A 117 -12.76 4.02 -12.21
N GLN A 118 -13.70 4.42 -13.07
CA GLN A 118 -14.25 3.56 -14.11
C GLN A 118 -13.17 3.08 -15.10
N GLN A 119 -12.28 3.98 -15.53
CA GLN A 119 -11.16 3.62 -16.40
C GLN A 119 -10.24 2.58 -15.76
N ARG A 120 -9.84 2.78 -14.50
CA ARG A 120 -9.02 1.79 -13.79
C ARG A 120 -9.76 0.48 -13.57
N HIS A 121 -11.05 0.54 -13.25
CA HIS A 121 -11.89 -0.64 -13.12
C HIS A 121 -11.86 -1.49 -14.40
N GLU A 122 -12.07 -0.89 -15.57
CA GLU A 122 -12.03 -1.59 -16.86
C GLU A 122 -10.61 -2.10 -17.17
N GLN A 123 -9.57 -1.29 -16.92
CA GLN A 123 -8.18 -1.68 -17.10
C GLN A 123 -7.81 -2.90 -16.26
N CYS A 124 -8.17 -2.91 -14.98
CA CYS A 124 -7.88 -4.01 -14.07
C CYS A 124 -8.62 -5.29 -14.46
N LEU A 125 -9.90 -5.19 -14.85
CA LEU A 125 -10.63 -6.36 -15.35
C LEU A 125 -10.09 -6.84 -16.71
N GLN A 126 -9.53 -5.95 -17.54
CA GLN A 126 -8.92 -6.36 -18.80
C GLN A 126 -7.54 -6.99 -18.62
N GLU A 127 -6.74 -6.51 -17.66
CA GLU A 127 -5.40 -7.01 -17.37
C GLU A 127 -5.40 -8.50 -17.03
N PHE A 128 -6.38 -8.93 -16.24
CA PHE A 128 -6.55 -10.30 -15.78
C PHE A 128 -7.49 -11.13 -16.67
N ALA A 129 -8.07 -10.52 -17.70
CA ALA A 129 -9.00 -11.21 -18.59
C ALA A 129 -8.28 -12.37 -19.31
N PRO A 130 -8.96 -13.51 -19.55
CA PRO A 130 -8.40 -14.58 -20.36
C PRO A 130 -8.02 -14.03 -21.73
N LYS A 131 -6.73 -14.10 -22.07
CA LYS A 131 -6.30 -13.70 -23.41
C LYS A 131 -6.78 -14.75 -24.39
N SER A 132 -7.68 -14.37 -25.30
CA SER A 132 -8.03 -15.19 -26.46
C SER A 132 -6.74 -15.49 -27.22
N LYS A 133 -6.38 -16.77 -27.29
CA LYS A 133 -5.32 -17.25 -28.16
C LYS A 133 -5.79 -17.25 -29.61
#